data_AF-A0A258T9R9-F1
#
_entry.id   AF-A0A258T9R9-F1
#
_cell.length_a   1.000
_cell.length_b   1.000
_cell.length_c   1.000
_cell.angle_alpha   90.00
_cell.angle_beta   90.00
_cell.angle_gamma   90.00
#
_symmetry.space_group_name_H-M   'P 1'
#
loop_
_entity.id
_entity.type
_entity.pdbx_description
1 polymer ?
#
loop_
_entity_poly.entity_id
_entity_poly.type
_entity_poly.pdbx_seq_one_letter_code
_entity_poly.pdbx_strand_id
1 'polypeptide(L)'
;NPQGSDAGHPGYGAVHAPFALSVRFRTALVPTPSWQNVTVKLGGLGMRLGGFGFHELPHPPSSEDLAVAWKPYVATCIDAFGPARCMFESNFPVDEISCGYDVLWNAFKRLAAGGSADEKDDLFWRTASRVYRISAA
;
A
#
# COMPACT_ATOMS: atom_id res chain seq x y z
N ASN A 1 1.91 -17.51 20.49
CA ASN A 1 1.41 -16.69 21.62
C ASN A 1 1.61 -17.52 22.89
N PRO A 2 2.27 -17.00 23.93
CA PRO A 2 1.73 -15.88 24.69
C PRO A 2 2.66 -14.66 24.80
N GLN A 3 2.08 -13.50 24.52
CA GLN A 3 2.17 -12.20 25.21
C GLN A 3 3.51 -11.74 25.79
N GLY A 4 3.94 -10.58 25.28
CA GLY A 4 5.04 -9.75 25.77
C GLY A 4 5.82 -9.24 24.55
N SER A 5 5.77 -7.99 24.13
CA SER A 5 5.48 -6.74 24.81
C SER A 5 5.01 -5.73 23.78
N ASP A 6 3.92 -5.04 24.09
CA ASP A 6 3.57 -3.73 23.52
C ASP A 6 4.54 -2.66 24.08
N ALA A 7 5.84 -2.92 23.91
CA ALA A 7 6.88 -1.97 24.20
C ALA A 7 6.88 -1.02 23.01
N GLY A 8 6.35 0.19 23.21
CA GLY A 8 6.39 1.27 22.24
C GLY A 8 7.78 1.34 21.62
N HIS A 9 7.89 0.84 20.39
CA HIS A 9 9.11 0.92 19.62
C HIS A 9 9.37 2.41 19.46
N PRO A 10 10.57 2.93 19.78
CA PRO A 10 10.91 4.30 19.42
C PRO A 10 10.73 4.36 17.90
N GLY A 11 9.68 5.04 17.45
CA GLY A 11 9.33 5.10 16.04
C GLY A 11 10.56 5.53 15.29
N TYR A 12 11.12 4.63 14.48
CA TYR A 12 12.19 5.01 13.58
C TYR A 12 11.58 6.08 12.68
N GLY A 13 12.04 7.33 12.85
CA GLY A 13 11.42 8.52 12.27
C GLY A 13 10.99 8.23 10.84
N ALA A 14 9.71 8.46 10.56
CA ALA A 14 9.01 8.03 9.35
C ALA A 14 9.95 7.98 8.12
N VAL A 15 10.18 6.78 7.61
CA VAL A 15 11.07 6.62 6.45
C VAL A 15 10.29 7.04 5.22
N HIS A 16 10.44 8.32 4.87
CA HIS A 16 9.81 8.88 3.70
C HIS A 16 10.64 8.53 2.47
N ALA A 17 9.98 8.04 1.43
CA ALA A 17 10.56 8.14 0.09
C ALA A 17 10.96 9.60 -0.18
N PRO A 18 12.02 9.86 -0.96
CA PRO A 18 12.50 11.22 -1.22
C PRO A 18 11.34 12.13 -1.63
N PHE A 19 11.21 13.31 -1.00
CA PHE A 19 10.11 14.24 -1.25
C PHE A 19 9.88 14.48 -2.76
N ALA A 20 10.97 14.63 -3.52
CA ALA A 20 10.95 14.79 -4.97
C ALA A 20 10.30 13.60 -5.72
N LEU A 21 10.51 12.36 -5.28
CA LEU A 21 9.86 11.17 -5.87
C LEU A 21 8.35 11.21 -5.63
N SER A 22 7.95 11.57 -4.42
CA SER A 22 6.53 11.67 -4.06
C SER A 22 5.81 12.78 -4.83
N VAL A 23 6.46 13.93 -5.04
CA VAL A 23 5.91 15.04 -5.85
C VAL A 23 5.82 14.64 -7.32
N ARG A 24 6.90 14.09 -7.90
CA ARG A 24 6.91 13.65 -9.31
C ARG A 24 5.83 12.61 -9.57
N PHE A 25 5.68 11.63 -8.70
CA PHE A 25 4.64 10.61 -8.80
C PHE A 25 3.24 11.25 -8.86
N ARG A 26 2.93 12.13 -7.90
CA ARG A 26 1.64 12.83 -7.84
C ARG A 26 1.36 13.68 -9.07
N THR A 27 2.38 14.37 -9.60
CA THR A 27 2.22 15.22 -10.78
C THR A 27 2.16 14.44 -12.10
N ALA A 28 2.70 13.21 -12.14
CA ALA A 28 2.69 12.38 -13.34
C ALA A 28 1.40 11.54 -13.46
N LEU A 29 0.73 11.26 -12.34
CA LEU A 29 -0.47 10.44 -12.28
C LEU A 29 -1.74 11.29 -12.54
N VAL A 30 -1.89 11.77 -13.77
CA VAL A 30 -3.06 12.57 -14.19
C VAL A 30 -3.98 11.72 -15.06
N PRO A 31 -5.06 11.14 -14.51
CA PRO A 31 -6.00 10.35 -15.29
C PRO A 31 -6.72 11.23 -16.31
N THR A 32 -6.92 10.69 -17.50
CA THR A 32 -7.67 11.34 -18.57
C THR A 32 -8.95 10.57 -18.87
N PRO A 33 -9.95 11.18 -19.55
CA PRO A 33 -11.19 10.48 -19.89
C PRO A 33 -10.99 9.21 -20.72
N SER A 34 -9.86 9.05 -21.42
CA SER A 34 -9.56 7.84 -22.21
C SER A 34 -9.07 6.66 -21.35
N TRP A 35 -8.79 6.85 -20.05
CA TRP A 35 -8.25 5.82 -19.15
C TRP A 35 -9.35 5.11 -18.33
N GLN A 36 -10.60 5.09 -18.80
CA GLN A 36 -11.70 4.45 -18.07
C GLN A 36 -11.49 2.94 -17.87
N ASN A 37 -10.72 2.30 -18.74
CA ASN A 37 -10.37 0.88 -18.68
C ASN A 37 -9.04 0.58 -17.97
N VAL A 38 -8.38 1.59 -17.38
CA VAL A 38 -7.13 1.41 -16.64
C VAL A 38 -7.43 1.17 -15.17
N THR A 39 -6.77 0.17 -14.58
CA THR A 39 -6.84 -0.17 -13.15
C THR A 39 -5.44 -0.19 -12.54
N VAL A 40 -5.36 -0.01 -11.22
CA VAL A 40 -4.10 0.16 -10.50
C VAL A 40 -3.95 -0.92 -9.43
N LYS A 41 -2.81 -1.61 -9.47
CA LYS A 41 -2.33 -2.47 -8.39
C LYS A 41 -1.59 -1.62 -7.36
N LEU A 42 -1.99 -1.73 -6.09
CA LEU A 42 -1.43 -1.02 -4.94
C LEU A 42 -0.57 -1.98 -4.11
N GLY A 43 0.71 -2.06 -4.47
CA GLY A 43 1.71 -2.91 -3.82
C GLY A 43 3.09 -2.69 -4.43
N GLY A 44 4.06 -3.55 -4.09
CA GLY A 44 5.45 -3.43 -4.55
C GLY A 44 6.23 -2.27 -3.94
N LEU A 45 5.68 -1.66 -2.88
CA LEU A 45 6.30 -0.52 -2.19
C LEU A 45 7.34 -0.96 -1.14
N GLY A 46 7.47 -2.27 -0.89
CA GLY A 46 8.52 -2.87 -0.06
C GLY A 46 9.82 -3.16 -0.81
N MET A 47 9.87 -2.96 -2.13
CA MET A 47 11.09 -3.23 -2.90
C MET A 47 12.22 -2.22 -2.59
N ARG A 48 13.49 -2.64 -2.72
CA ARG A 48 14.66 -1.73 -2.64
C ARG A 48 14.56 -0.55 -3.62
N LEU A 49 14.01 -0.83 -4.81
CA LEU A 49 13.76 0.14 -5.87
C LEU A 49 12.77 1.24 -5.47
N GLY A 50 11.92 1.01 -4.47
CA GLY A 50 10.99 2.01 -3.95
C GLY A 50 11.68 3.18 -3.23
N GLY A 51 12.97 3.06 -2.89
CA GLY A 51 13.76 4.16 -2.31
C GLY A 51 13.37 4.51 -0.87
N PHE A 52 12.64 3.63 -0.19
CA PHE A 52 12.25 3.81 1.21
C PHE A 52 13.30 3.35 2.21
N GLY A 53 14.37 2.66 1.80
CA GLY A 53 15.43 2.23 2.72
C GLY A 53 15.01 1.25 3.84
N PHE A 54 13.81 0.66 3.81
CA PHE A 54 13.34 -0.25 4.87
C PHE A 54 14.28 -1.43 5.12
N HIS A 55 14.81 -2.00 4.04
CA HIS A 55 15.80 -3.09 4.06
C HIS A 55 17.16 -2.72 4.68
N GLU A 56 17.42 -1.44 4.95
CA GLU A 56 18.63 -0.93 5.60
C GLU A 56 18.40 -0.69 7.11
N LEU A 57 17.15 -0.76 7.57
CA LEU A 57 16.82 -0.58 8.98
C LEU A 57 17.36 -1.74 9.82
N PRO A 58 17.78 -1.48 11.08
CA PRO A 58 18.24 -2.54 11.98
C PRO A 58 17.13 -3.53 12.34
N HIS A 59 15.87 -3.12 12.24
CA HIS A 59 14.69 -3.95 12.44
C HIS A 59 13.65 -3.67 11.35
N PRO A 60 12.86 -4.67 10.92
CA PRO A 60 11.80 -4.45 9.96
C PRO A 60 10.80 -3.39 10.45
N PRO A 61 10.26 -2.53 9.56
CA PRO A 61 9.25 -1.53 9.90
C PRO A 61 7.96 -2.20 10.37
N SER A 62 7.23 -1.51 11.25
CA SER A 62 5.88 -1.92 11.65
C SER A 62 4.86 -1.62 10.56
N SER A 63 3.66 -2.19 10.69
CA SER A 63 2.54 -1.89 9.78
C SER A 63 2.11 -0.41 9.82
N GLU A 64 2.41 0.28 10.91
CA GLU A 64 2.13 1.71 11.06
C GLU A 64 3.16 2.55 10.31
N ASP A 65 4.46 2.22 10.44
CA ASP A 65 5.53 2.88 9.70
C ASP A 65 5.32 2.76 8.19
N LEU A 66 4.97 1.55 7.73
CA LEU A 66 4.65 1.30 6.33
C LEU A 66 3.42 2.09 5.87
N ALA A 67 2.35 2.12 6.67
CA ALA A 67 1.15 2.89 6.33
C ALA A 67 1.46 4.39 6.20
N VAL A 68 2.24 4.97 7.11
CA VAL A 68 2.67 6.37 7.03
C VAL A 68 3.49 6.62 5.76
N ALA A 69 4.47 5.76 5.47
CA ALA A 69 5.35 5.91 4.32
C ALA A 69 4.62 5.75 2.97
N TRP A 70 3.68 4.81 2.89
CA TRP A 70 2.97 4.46 1.65
C TRP A 70 1.73 5.31 1.37
N LYS A 71 1.14 5.92 2.41
CA LYS A 71 -0.07 6.75 2.29
C LYS A 71 -0.03 7.77 1.15
N PRO A 72 1.06 8.54 0.94
CA PRO A 72 1.09 9.54 -0.11
C PRO A 72 1.06 8.99 -1.54
N TYR A 73 1.31 7.70 -1.74
CA TYR A 73 1.25 7.03 -3.04
C TYR A 73 -0.10 6.34 -3.21
N VAL A 74 -0.51 5.59 -2.19
CA VAL A 74 -1.80 4.87 -2.18
C VAL A 74 -2.97 5.84 -2.27
N ALA A 75 -2.98 6.91 -1.46
CA ALA A 75 -4.04 7.91 -1.50
C ALA A 75 -4.13 8.59 -2.88
N THR A 76 -3.00 8.95 -3.47
CA THR A 76 -2.99 9.55 -4.82
C THR A 76 -3.59 8.64 -5.88
N CYS A 77 -3.30 7.33 -5.85
CA CYS A 77 -3.92 6.39 -6.78
C CYS A 77 -5.43 6.27 -6.53
N ILE A 78 -5.86 6.20 -5.27
CA ILE A 78 -7.29 6.11 -4.93
C ILE A 78 -8.03 7.39 -5.31
N ASP A 79 -7.47 8.58 -5.05
CA ASP A 79 -8.06 9.87 -5.43
C ASP A 79 -8.17 10.02 -6.96
N ALA A 80 -7.16 9.53 -7.70
CA ALA A 80 -7.11 9.62 -9.15
C ALA A 80 -8.04 8.61 -9.85
N PHE A 81 -8.04 7.36 -9.40
CA PHE A 81 -8.74 6.27 -10.10
C PHE A 81 -10.08 5.90 -9.46
N GLY A 82 -10.27 6.23 -8.19
CA GLY A 82 -11.36 5.72 -7.36
C GLY A 82 -11.08 4.30 -6.85
N PRO A 83 -11.65 3.92 -5.70
CA PRO A 83 -11.43 2.61 -5.08
C PRO A 83 -11.86 1.44 -5.98
N ALA A 84 -12.91 1.61 -6.79
CA ALA A 84 -13.41 0.61 -7.72
C ALA A 84 -12.44 0.25 -8.88
N ARG A 85 -11.35 1.01 -9.05
CA ARG A 85 -10.28 0.77 -10.04
C ARG A 85 -8.91 0.55 -9.40
N CYS A 86 -8.85 0.44 -8.08
CA CYS A 86 -7.64 0.15 -7.32
C CYS A 86 -7.78 -1.20 -6.61
N MET A 87 -6.69 -1.97 -6.51
CA MET A 87 -6.66 -3.23 -5.77
C MET A 87 -5.36 -3.39 -4.98
N PHE A 88 -5.44 -3.79 -3.72
CA PHE A 88 -4.25 -4.14 -2.93
C PHE A 88 -3.65 -5.45 -3.41
N GLU A 89 -2.32 -5.54 -3.28
CA GLU A 89 -1.58 -6.71 -3.68
C GLU A 89 -0.25 -6.78 -2.92
N SER A 90 0.27 -7.98 -2.68
CA SER A 90 1.39 -8.14 -1.79
C SER A 90 2.76 -7.99 -2.45
N ASN A 91 2.87 -8.25 -3.76
CA ASN A 91 4.15 -8.43 -4.46
C ASN A 91 5.09 -9.45 -3.80
N PHE A 92 4.57 -10.35 -2.95
CA PHE A 92 5.38 -11.40 -2.31
C PHE A 92 5.83 -12.47 -3.32
N PRO A 93 7.06 -13.01 -3.18
CA PRO A 93 8.00 -12.81 -2.06
C PRO A 93 8.96 -11.62 -2.22
N VAL A 94 8.84 -10.78 -3.25
CA VAL A 94 9.82 -9.71 -3.50
C VAL A 94 9.82 -8.66 -2.38
N ASP A 95 8.64 -8.32 -1.84
CA ASP A 95 8.50 -7.35 -0.74
C ASP A 95 8.93 -7.92 0.64
N GLU A 96 9.19 -9.23 0.75
CA GLU A 96 9.72 -9.87 1.98
C GLU A 96 11.06 -9.27 2.41
N ILE A 97 11.79 -8.69 1.46
CA ILE A 97 13.06 -7.99 1.72
C ILE A 97 12.95 -6.83 2.71
N SER A 98 11.74 -6.28 2.88
CA SER A 98 11.49 -5.13 3.75
C SER A 98 10.54 -5.44 4.90
N CYS A 99 9.56 -6.34 4.75
CA CYS A 99 8.57 -6.57 5.80
C CYS A 99 7.93 -7.95 5.74
N GLY A 100 7.34 -8.40 6.86
CA GLY A 100 6.56 -9.63 6.93
C GLY A 100 5.22 -9.53 6.19
N TYR A 101 4.69 -10.67 5.76
CA TYR A 101 3.44 -10.74 4.99
C TYR A 101 2.23 -10.18 5.75
N ASP A 102 2.13 -10.53 7.02
CA ASP A 102 1.09 -10.04 7.93
C ASP A 102 1.22 -8.54 8.19
N VAL A 103 2.44 -8.05 8.37
CA VAL A 103 2.76 -6.63 8.56
C VAL A 103 2.31 -5.82 7.34
N LEU A 104 2.60 -6.30 6.14
CA LEU A 104 2.18 -5.66 4.88
C LEU A 104 0.65 -5.57 4.76
N TRP A 105 -0.08 -6.67 4.97
CA TRP A 105 -1.54 -6.64 4.89
C TRP A 105 -2.18 -5.78 5.98
N ASN A 106 -1.57 -5.73 7.17
CA ASN A 106 -2.01 -4.82 8.23
C ASN A 106 -1.75 -3.35 7.87
N ALA A 107 -0.69 -3.04 7.13
CA ALA A 107 -0.47 -1.69 6.60
C ALA A 107 -1.57 -1.29 5.61
N PHE A 108 -1.98 -2.18 4.70
CA PHE A 108 -3.11 -1.93 3.80
C PHE A 108 -4.45 -1.73 4.54
N LYS A 109 -4.72 -2.52 5.59
CA LYS A 109 -5.91 -2.30 6.44
C LYS A 109 -5.90 -0.92 7.11
N ARG A 110 -4.73 -0.47 7.58
CA ARG A 110 -4.56 0.88 8.15
C ARG A 110 -4.79 1.96 7.10
N LEU A 111 -4.24 1.79 5.91
CA LEU A 111 -4.43 2.71 4.78
C LEU A 111 -5.90 2.82 4.34
N ALA A 112 -6.65 1.72 4.40
CA ALA A 112 -8.07 1.68 4.08
C ALA A 112 -9.00 2.01 5.25
N ALA A 113 -8.48 2.28 6.46
CA ALA A 113 -9.30 2.38 7.67
C ALA A 113 -10.44 3.41 7.58
N GLY A 114 -10.19 4.54 6.92
CA GLY A 114 -11.17 5.62 6.72
C GLY A 114 -12.20 5.38 5.61
N GLY A 115 -12.07 4.32 4.81
CA GLY A 115 -13.03 3.99 3.75
C GLY A 115 -14.31 3.33 4.27
N SER A 116 -15.39 3.47 3.51
CA SER A 116 -16.63 2.71 3.69
C SER A 116 -16.43 1.20 3.48
N ALA A 117 -17.44 0.41 3.85
CA ALA A 117 -17.40 -1.04 3.64
C ALA A 117 -17.27 -1.41 2.15
N ASP A 118 -17.98 -0.70 1.27
CA ASP A 118 -17.91 -0.96 -0.17
C ASP A 118 -16.56 -0.59 -0.78
N GLU A 119 -15.97 0.53 -0.36
CA GLU A 119 -14.64 0.93 -0.83
C GLU A 119 -13.56 -0.05 -0.35
N LYS A 120 -13.68 -0.53 0.90
CA LYS A 120 -12.81 -1.60 1.42
C LYS A 120 -12.96 -2.86 0.60
N ASP A 121 -14.18 -3.29 0.32
CA ASP A 121 -14.42 -4.47 -0.51
C ASP A 121 -13.85 -4.32 -1.93
N ASP A 122 -14.00 -3.15 -2.55
CA ASP A 122 -13.37 -2.83 -3.83
C ASP A 122 -11.84 -2.97 -3.79
N LEU A 123 -11.21 -2.37 -2.80
CA LEU A 123 -9.75 -2.39 -2.65
C LEU A 123 -9.20 -3.78 -2.33
N PHE A 124 -9.90 -4.57 -1.51
CA PHE A 124 -9.42 -5.87 -1.05
C PHE A 124 -9.76 -7.03 -1.98
N TRP A 125 -10.89 -7.00 -2.70
CA TRP A 125 -11.27 -8.16 -3.50
C TRP A 125 -12.18 -7.88 -4.72
N ARG A 126 -13.14 -6.94 -4.67
CA ARG A 126 -14.11 -6.79 -5.78
C ARG A 126 -13.46 -6.27 -7.05
N THR A 127 -12.50 -5.33 -6.95
CA THR A 127 -11.79 -4.83 -8.14
C THR A 127 -11.01 -5.95 -8.81
N ALA A 128 -10.25 -6.75 -8.05
CA ALA A 128 -9.53 -7.91 -8.57
C ALA A 128 -10.50 -8.93 -9.19
N SER A 129 -11.62 -9.21 -8.54
CA SER A 129 -12.62 -10.16 -9.03
C SER A 129 -13.22 -9.73 -10.37
N ARG A 130 -13.57 -8.45 -10.53
CA ARG A 130 -14.05 -7.89 -11.81
C ARG A 130 -12.98 -7.94 -12.90
N VAL A 131 -11.76 -7.52 -12.60
CA VAL A 131 -10.65 -7.45 -13.57
C VAL A 131 -10.23 -8.84 -14.05
N TYR A 132 -10.09 -9.79 -13.13
CA TYR A 132 -9.64 -11.15 -13.44
C TYR A 132 -10.79 -12.12 -13.74
N ARG A 133 -12.05 -11.66 -13.70
CA ARG A 133 -13.26 -12.46 -13.95
C ARG A 133 -13.35 -13.69 -13.02
N ILE A 134 -13.02 -13.48 -11.75
CA ILE A 134 -13.14 -14.50 -10.71
C ILE A 134 -14.59 -14.51 -10.25
N SER A 135 -15.27 -15.65 -10.39
CA SER A 135 -16.62 -15.82 -9.88
C SER A 135 -16.63 -15.77 -8.35
N ALA A 136 -17.52 -14.96 -7.78
CA ALA A 136 -17.84 -15.10 -6.36
C ALA A 136 -18.52 -16.46 -6.15
N ALA A 137 -18.04 -17.22 -5.17
CA ALA A 137 -18.66 -18.48 -4.75
C ALA A 137 -20.00 -18.23 -4.04
#